data_AF-A0AAN9AWJ5-F1
#
_entry.id   AF-A0AAN9AWJ5-F1
#
_cell.length_a   1.000
_cell.length_b   1.000
_cell.length_c   1.000
_cell.angle_alpha   90.00
_cell.angle_beta   90.00
_cell.angle_gamma   90.00
#
_symmetry.space_group_name_H-M   'P 1'
#
loop_
_entity.id
_entity.type
_entity.pdbx_description
1 polymer ?
#
loop_
_entity_poly.entity_id
_entity_poly.type
_entity_poly.pdbx_seq_one_letter_code
_entity_poly.pdbx_strand_id
1 'polypeptide(L)'
;MVNLQELGNSRHEAMFILSQLNFGDYLNQPAYAAAVAQLPRPSDKDTQQTKYSDGEADFVLIHRQRGILIGELKTVGRWQKDVNNPQPPADADVAKRVIKAVKQLDRSQIVVRHLVSDVAPGLTVRKTLFLPYVSTEQLQRVLDNDPQLKQAVCRSLGASNTAEAVLLCCCSDQLSQSASYWHVTPAVLSQLSTWWQHRMACTVDTLLTDDSYLDIVAR
;
A
#
# COMPACT_ATOMS: atom_id res chain seq x y z
N MET A 1 11.25 1.28 -0.37
CA MET A 1 11.30 2.71 -0.74
C MET A 1 12.13 2.99 -1.98
N VAL A 2 13.42 2.60 -2.05
CA VAL A 2 14.29 2.88 -3.23
C VAL A 2 13.64 2.50 -4.57
N ASN A 3 13.08 1.30 -4.69
CA ASN A 3 12.34 0.87 -5.89
C ASN A 3 11.23 1.86 -6.33
N LEU A 4 10.41 2.36 -5.38
CA LEU A 4 9.34 3.32 -5.69
C LEU A 4 9.87 4.71 -6.03
N GLN A 5 10.99 5.12 -5.42
CA GLN A 5 11.65 6.38 -5.73
C GLN A 5 12.22 6.36 -7.16
N GLU A 6 12.92 5.30 -7.53
CA GLU A 6 13.44 5.12 -8.89
C GLU A 6 12.33 5.07 -9.94
N LEU A 7 11.20 4.44 -9.62
CA LEU A 7 10.00 4.48 -10.46
C LEU A 7 9.48 5.90 -10.68
N GLY A 8 9.37 6.70 -9.61
CA GLY A 8 8.95 8.10 -9.72
C GLY A 8 9.91 8.93 -10.58
N ASN A 9 11.21 8.79 -10.32
CA ASN A 9 12.27 9.47 -11.06
C ASN A 9 12.24 9.13 -12.55
N SER A 10 12.14 7.84 -12.91
CA SER A 10 12.16 7.41 -14.30
C SER A 10 10.93 7.83 -15.10
N ARG A 11 9.81 8.09 -14.41
CA ARG A 11 8.55 8.48 -15.03
C ARG A 11 8.32 9.99 -15.05
N HIS A 12 9.19 10.76 -14.38
CA HIS A 12 9.00 12.19 -14.14
C HIS A 12 7.61 12.52 -13.54
N GLU A 13 7.09 11.59 -12.73
CA GLU A 13 5.78 11.71 -12.09
C GLU A 13 5.98 12.24 -10.67
N ALA A 14 5.27 13.32 -10.30
CA ALA A 14 5.34 13.88 -8.95
C ALA A 14 4.60 12.97 -7.95
N MET A 15 5.37 12.36 -7.04
CA MET A 15 4.89 11.47 -6.00
C MET A 15 5.44 11.87 -4.64
N PHE A 16 4.59 11.85 -3.61
CA PHE A 16 4.99 11.99 -2.23
C PHE A 16 4.81 10.66 -1.51
N ILE A 17 5.83 10.19 -0.79
CA ILE A 17 5.82 8.88 -0.12
C ILE A 17 6.08 9.07 1.37
N LEU A 18 5.10 8.72 2.19
CA LEU A 18 5.22 8.56 3.64
C LEU A 18 5.47 7.09 3.95
N SER A 19 6.33 6.80 4.92
CA SER A 19 6.63 5.44 5.37
C SER A 19 6.45 5.29 6.88
N GLN A 20 6.09 4.07 7.31
CA GLN A 20 5.88 3.71 8.71
C GLN A 20 4.90 4.65 9.43
N LEU A 21 3.76 4.91 8.80
CA LEU A 21 2.77 5.85 9.32
C LEU A 21 1.86 5.15 10.33
N ASN A 22 2.01 5.52 11.60
CA ASN A 22 1.05 5.21 12.65
C ASN A 22 0.07 6.39 12.80
N PHE A 23 -1.19 6.17 12.46
CA PHE A 23 -2.19 7.25 12.49
C PHE A 23 -2.55 7.64 13.93
N GLY A 24 -2.53 6.70 14.88
CA GLY A 24 -2.75 6.99 16.29
C GLY A 24 -1.69 7.96 16.84
N ASP A 25 -0.42 7.71 16.56
CA ASP A 25 0.67 8.58 16.98
C ASP A 25 0.57 9.96 16.33
N TYR A 26 0.33 10.00 15.00
CA TYR A 26 0.17 11.24 14.26
C TYR A 26 -0.98 12.10 14.81
N LEU A 27 -2.15 11.49 15.08
CA LEU A 27 -3.33 12.20 15.55
C LEU A 27 -3.23 12.70 17.00
N ASN A 28 -2.37 12.10 17.83
CA ASN A 28 -2.29 12.39 19.27
C ASN A 28 -1.02 13.14 19.69
N GLN A 29 -0.01 13.29 18.83
CA GLN A 29 1.22 14.00 19.20
C GLN A 29 1.04 15.53 19.13
N PRO A 30 1.43 16.28 20.19
CA PRO A 30 1.30 17.74 20.22
C PRO A 30 2.02 18.46 19.06
N ALA A 31 3.11 17.89 18.55
CA ALA A 31 3.86 18.43 17.42
C ALA A 31 3.03 18.54 16.13
N TYR A 32 1.99 17.71 15.98
CA TYR A 32 1.10 17.71 14.82
C TYR A 32 -0.24 18.40 15.09
N ALA A 33 -0.45 19.00 16.28
CA ALA A 33 -1.74 19.56 16.68
C ALA A 33 -2.30 20.60 15.68
N ALA A 34 -1.43 21.39 15.05
CA ALA A 34 -1.84 22.36 14.03
C ALA A 34 -2.34 21.71 12.74
N ALA A 35 -1.73 20.59 12.30
CA ALA A 35 -2.19 19.82 11.16
C ALA A 35 -3.48 19.05 11.50
N VAL A 36 -3.53 18.42 12.68
CA VAL A 36 -4.70 17.70 13.19
C VAL A 36 -5.92 18.61 13.34
N ALA A 37 -5.73 19.88 13.70
CA ALA A 37 -6.81 20.86 13.78
C ALA A 37 -7.52 21.13 12.43
N GLN A 38 -6.86 20.82 11.31
CA GLN A 38 -7.40 20.97 9.96
C GLN A 38 -8.11 19.70 9.46
N LEU A 39 -8.03 18.59 10.20
CA LEU A 39 -8.63 17.34 9.79
C LEU A 39 -10.15 17.35 9.98
N PRO A 40 -10.89 16.62 9.12
CA PRO A 40 -12.31 16.47 9.29
C PRO A 40 -12.60 15.81 10.63
N ARG A 41 -13.53 16.39 11.39
CA ARG A 41 -13.98 15.76 12.64
C ARG A 41 -14.96 14.64 12.30
N PRO A 42 -14.83 13.45 12.91
CA PRO A 42 -15.87 12.44 12.82
C PRO A 42 -17.19 13.03 13.32
N SER A 43 -18.27 12.86 12.55
CA SER A 43 -19.58 13.32 13.00
C SER A 43 -20.03 12.54 14.24
N ASP A 44 -20.88 13.13 15.09
CA ASP A 44 -21.41 12.43 16.29
C ASP A 44 -22.23 11.17 15.96
N LYS A 45 -22.63 11.00 14.69
CA LYS A 45 -23.32 9.80 14.18
C LYS A 45 -22.35 8.71 13.71
N ASP A 46 -21.06 8.98 13.73
CA ASP A 46 -20.05 8.10 13.19
C ASP A 46 -19.59 7.06 14.22
N THR A 47 -20.22 5.89 14.15
CA THR A 47 -19.84 4.71 14.96
C THR A 47 -18.38 4.24 14.73
N GLN A 48 -17.64 4.84 13.79
CA GLN A 48 -16.26 4.51 13.47
C GLN A 48 -15.21 5.42 14.14
N GLN A 49 -15.60 6.32 15.06
CA GLN A 49 -14.67 7.22 15.76
C GLN A 49 -13.40 6.53 16.29
N THR A 50 -13.53 5.35 16.91
CA THR A 50 -12.37 4.59 17.43
C THR A 50 -11.53 3.90 16.35
N LYS A 51 -12.08 3.73 15.14
CA LYS A 51 -11.36 3.12 14.00
C LYS A 51 -10.45 4.12 13.28
N TYR A 52 -10.70 5.42 13.44
CA TYR A 52 -9.91 6.45 12.77
C TYR A 52 -8.49 6.63 13.33
N SER A 53 -8.21 6.06 14.51
CA SER A 53 -6.88 6.00 15.10
C SER A 53 -6.23 4.61 15.05
N ASP A 54 -6.93 3.58 14.57
CA ASP A 54 -6.48 2.16 14.58
C ASP A 54 -5.87 1.72 13.23
N GLY A 55 -5.41 2.68 12.43
CA GLY A 55 -4.69 2.43 11.19
C GLY A 55 -3.18 2.44 11.39
N GLU A 56 -2.49 1.61 10.62
CA GLU A 56 -1.05 1.64 10.44
C GLU A 56 -0.78 1.31 8.97
N ALA A 57 0.00 2.14 8.29
CA ALA A 57 0.39 1.92 6.91
C ALA A 57 1.91 1.86 6.80
N ASP A 58 2.44 0.76 6.27
CA ASP A 58 3.87 0.66 5.99
C ASP A 58 4.32 1.75 5.00
N PHE A 59 3.46 2.12 4.03
CA PHE A 59 3.60 3.36 3.29
C PHE A 59 2.27 3.93 2.77
N VAL A 60 2.25 5.25 2.57
CA VAL A 60 1.21 5.99 1.83
C VAL A 60 1.88 6.78 0.73
N LEU A 61 1.47 6.55 -0.51
CA LEU A 61 1.93 7.27 -1.69
C LEU A 61 0.81 8.16 -2.21
N ILE A 62 1.07 9.46 -2.30
CA ILE A 62 0.16 10.45 -2.87
C ILE A 62 0.68 10.82 -4.26
N HIS A 63 -0.06 10.46 -5.30
CA HIS A 63 0.30 10.72 -6.68
C HIS A 63 -0.54 11.88 -7.23
N ARG A 64 0.12 12.93 -7.73
CA ARG A 64 -0.54 14.19 -8.15
C ARG A 64 -1.75 14.01 -9.09
N GLN A 65 -1.72 13.02 -9.97
CA GLN A 65 -2.77 12.81 -10.98
C GLN A 65 -3.60 11.53 -10.79
N ARG A 66 -3.20 10.64 -9.88
CA ARG A 66 -3.73 9.26 -9.82
C ARG A 66 -4.32 8.92 -8.46
N GLY A 67 -4.37 9.88 -7.53
CA GLY A 67 -4.90 9.66 -6.19
C GLY A 67 -3.88 9.03 -5.25
N ILE A 68 -4.37 8.27 -4.28
CA ILE A 68 -3.57 7.75 -3.17
C ILE A 68 -3.43 6.24 -3.29
N LEU A 69 -2.23 5.72 -2.99
CA LEU A 69 -1.94 4.30 -2.84
C LEU A 69 -1.42 4.02 -1.44
N ILE A 70 -2.11 3.15 -0.71
CA ILE A 70 -1.69 2.64 0.60
C ILE A 70 -1.04 1.29 0.40
N GLY A 71 0.09 1.06 1.05
CA GLY A 71 0.81 -0.20 0.97
C GLY A 71 1.10 -0.80 2.33
N GLU A 72 0.88 -2.11 2.43
CA GLU A 72 1.36 -2.94 3.53
C GLU A 72 2.51 -3.82 3.05
N LEU A 73 3.66 -3.68 3.70
CA LEU A 73 4.88 -4.43 3.48
C LEU A 73 4.91 -5.63 4.43
N LYS A 74 4.91 -6.85 3.90
CA LYS A 74 5.14 -8.05 4.71
C LYS A 74 6.39 -8.79 4.25
N THR A 75 7.38 -8.79 5.14
CA THR A 75 8.57 -9.60 5.02
C THR A 75 8.26 -11.04 5.46
N VAL A 76 7.71 -11.85 4.56
CA VAL A 76 7.54 -13.29 4.81
C VAL A 76 8.92 -13.95 4.72
N GLY A 77 9.34 -14.79 5.69
CA GLY A 77 10.60 -15.55 5.59
C GLY A 77 11.85 -14.99 6.31
N ARG A 78 11.81 -13.80 6.92
CA ARG A 78 12.99 -13.20 7.62
C ARG A 78 13.47 -13.93 8.89
N TRP A 79 12.91 -15.10 9.22
CA TRP A 79 13.24 -15.88 10.42
C TRP A 79 13.85 -17.27 10.13
N GLN A 80 14.27 -17.54 8.90
CA GLN A 80 15.15 -18.69 8.64
C GLN A 80 16.59 -18.29 8.94
N LYS A 81 17.22 -19.04 9.85
CA LYS A 81 18.49 -18.75 10.52
C LYS A 81 19.73 -18.66 9.62
N ASP A 82 19.60 -18.77 8.30
CA ASP A 82 20.73 -18.73 7.37
C ASP A 82 20.55 -17.61 6.35
N VAL A 83 21.23 -16.50 6.59
CA VAL A 83 21.38 -15.37 5.63
C VAL A 83 22.01 -15.83 4.31
N ASN A 84 22.70 -16.98 4.33
CA ASN A 84 23.41 -17.55 3.19
C ASN A 84 22.57 -18.49 2.32
N ASN A 85 21.38 -18.93 2.77
CA ASN A 85 20.48 -19.77 1.97
C ASN A 85 19.01 -19.48 2.31
N PRO A 86 18.47 -18.32 1.88
CA PRO A 86 17.07 -17.99 2.10
C PRO A 86 16.20 -18.99 1.34
N GLN A 87 15.48 -19.85 2.06
CA GLN A 87 14.45 -20.69 1.45
C GLN A 87 13.19 -19.84 1.25
N PRO A 88 12.38 -20.11 0.21
CA PRO A 88 11.09 -19.48 0.09
C PRO A 88 10.26 -19.76 1.35
N PRO A 89 9.48 -18.77 1.83
CA PRO A 89 8.66 -18.97 3.01
C PRO A 89 7.66 -20.10 2.77
N ALA A 90 7.23 -20.79 3.83
CA ALA A 90 6.17 -21.78 3.69
C ALA A 90 4.85 -21.12 3.29
N ASP A 91 4.06 -21.79 2.45
CA ASP A 91 2.77 -21.26 1.96
C ASP A 91 1.80 -20.91 3.10
N ALA A 92 1.81 -21.68 4.19
CA ALA A 92 1.02 -21.38 5.40
C ALA A 92 1.46 -20.06 6.09
N ASP A 93 2.76 -19.76 6.08
CA ASP A 93 3.28 -18.51 6.63
C ASP A 93 2.93 -17.31 5.73
N VAL A 94 2.99 -17.51 4.41
CA VAL A 94 2.51 -16.52 3.43
C VAL A 94 1.03 -16.22 3.70
N ALA A 95 0.18 -17.25 3.74
CA ALA A 95 -1.26 -17.11 3.97
C ALA A 95 -1.57 -16.33 5.25
N LYS A 96 -0.93 -16.71 6.36
CA LYS A 96 -1.09 -16.05 7.66
C LYS A 96 -0.68 -14.57 7.65
N ARG A 97 0.39 -14.21 6.92
CA ARG A 97 0.86 -12.83 6.85
C ARG A 97 0.01 -11.99 5.88
N VAL A 98 -0.39 -12.56 4.75
CA VAL A 98 -1.26 -11.90 3.77
C VAL A 98 -2.61 -11.55 4.40
N ILE A 99 -3.25 -12.47 5.13
CA ILE A 99 -4.54 -12.16 5.77
C ILE A 99 -4.43 -11.06 6.83
N LYS A 100 -3.31 -11.01 7.56
CA LYS A 100 -3.06 -9.94 8.53
C LYS A 100 -2.87 -8.59 7.82
N ALA A 101 -2.08 -8.57 6.75
CA ALA A 101 -1.82 -7.37 5.96
C ALA A 101 -3.10 -6.82 5.32
N VAL A 102 -3.97 -7.68 4.79
CA VAL A 102 -5.28 -7.27 4.25
C VAL A 102 -6.11 -6.55 5.31
N LYS A 103 -6.17 -7.09 6.55
CA LYS A 103 -6.90 -6.45 7.65
C LYS A 103 -6.32 -5.07 8.01
N GLN A 104 -5.00 -4.93 8.00
CA GLN A 104 -4.33 -3.64 8.25
C GLN A 104 -4.61 -2.64 7.13
N LEU A 105 -4.46 -3.06 5.87
CA LEU A 105 -4.78 -2.27 4.67
C LEU A 105 -6.22 -1.73 4.70
N ASP A 106 -7.19 -2.57 5.05
CA ASP A 106 -8.59 -2.16 5.10
C ASP A 106 -8.85 -1.08 6.16
N ARG A 107 -8.20 -1.18 7.33
CA ARG A 107 -8.28 -0.14 8.37
C ARG A 107 -7.62 1.16 7.90
N SER A 108 -6.41 1.07 7.37
CA SER A 108 -5.65 2.24 6.91
C SER A 108 -6.35 2.97 5.77
N GLN A 109 -7.06 2.25 4.88
CA GLN A 109 -7.89 2.90 3.86
C GLN A 109 -9.08 3.66 4.43
N ILE A 110 -9.72 3.16 5.49
CA ILE A 110 -10.79 3.88 6.19
C ILE A 110 -10.24 5.18 6.78
N VAL A 111 -9.09 5.11 7.46
CA VAL A 111 -8.44 6.29 8.04
C VAL A 111 -8.07 7.30 6.97
N VAL A 112 -7.32 6.91 5.94
CA VAL A 112 -6.88 7.84 4.88
C VAL A 112 -8.06 8.46 4.16
N ARG A 113 -9.11 7.69 3.82
CA ARG A 113 -10.32 8.25 3.20
C ARG A 113 -10.98 9.30 4.09
N HIS A 114 -11.01 9.07 5.40
CA HIS A 114 -11.51 10.06 6.34
C HIS A 114 -10.62 11.31 6.32
N LEU A 115 -9.30 11.16 6.43
CA LEU A 115 -8.33 12.27 6.47
C LEU A 115 -8.36 13.19 5.24
N VAL A 116 -8.83 12.71 4.09
CA VAL A 116 -8.92 13.52 2.86
C VAL A 116 -10.35 13.91 2.48
N SER A 117 -11.36 13.52 3.27
CA SER A 117 -12.77 13.61 2.88
C SER A 117 -13.32 15.03 2.74
N ASP A 118 -12.70 16.00 3.41
CA ASP A 118 -13.07 17.42 3.38
C ASP A 118 -12.43 18.17 2.21
N VAL A 119 -11.23 17.77 1.78
CA VAL A 119 -10.50 18.41 0.66
C VAL A 119 -10.84 17.77 -0.67
N ALA A 120 -10.90 16.44 -0.71
CA ALA A 120 -11.12 15.66 -1.93
C ALA A 120 -12.14 14.53 -1.66
N PRO A 121 -13.42 14.87 -1.43
CA PRO A 121 -14.46 13.87 -1.18
C PRO A 121 -14.58 12.93 -2.37
N GLY A 122 -14.46 11.63 -2.12
CA GLY A 122 -14.54 10.60 -3.16
C GLY A 122 -13.21 10.30 -3.86
N LEU A 123 -12.10 10.92 -3.45
CA LEU A 123 -10.76 10.64 -3.98
C LEU A 123 -10.47 9.14 -3.96
N THR A 124 -9.87 8.64 -5.05
CA THR A 124 -9.56 7.22 -5.15
C THR A 124 -8.39 6.86 -4.25
N VAL A 125 -8.68 6.13 -3.17
CA VAL A 125 -7.67 5.52 -2.29
C VAL A 125 -7.54 4.05 -2.63
N ARG A 126 -6.40 3.67 -3.22
CA ARG A 126 -6.04 2.30 -3.62
C ARG A 126 -5.21 1.61 -2.54
N LYS A 127 -5.17 0.28 -2.58
CA LYS A 127 -4.43 -0.56 -1.65
C LYS A 127 -3.51 -1.50 -2.40
N THR A 128 -2.34 -1.82 -1.87
CA THR A 128 -1.45 -2.83 -2.42
C THR A 128 -0.78 -3.61 -1.30
N LEU A 129 -0.49 -4.87 -1.55
CA LEU A 129 0.46 -5.64 -0.75
C LEU A 129 1.84 -5.52 -1.38
N PHE A 130 2.86 -5.38 -0.54
CA PHE A 130 4.27 -5.38 -0.94
C PHE A 130 4.95 -6.58 -0.27
N LEU A 131 5.36 -7.55 -1.07
CA LEU A 131 5.77 -8.88 -0.61
C LEU A 131 7.17 -9.20 -1.17
N PRO A 132 8.24 -8.60 -0.61
CA PRO A 132 9.59 -8.66 -1.18
C PRO A 132 10.23 -10.05 -1.21
N TYR A 133 9.60 -11.04 -0.58
CA TYR A 133 10.11 -12.42 -0.46
C TYR A 133 9.09 -13.48 -0.91
N VAL A 134 7.99 -13.06 -1.53
CA VAL A 134 6.97 -13.97 -2.06
C VAL A 134 6.88 -13.70 -3.55
N SER A 135 7.04 -14.73 -4.36
CA SER A 135 6.86 -14.60 -5.81
C SER A 135 5.39 -14.54 -6.18
N THR A 136 5.12 -14.02 -7.36
CA THR A 136 3.81 -13.98 -8.03
C THR A 136 3.21 -15.38 -8.09
N GLU A 137 4.02 -16.37 -8.48
CA GLU A 137 3.62 -17.77 -8.56
C GLU A 137 3.26 -18.35 -7.19
N GLN A 138 4.06 -18.06 -6.17
CA GLN A 138 3.80 -18.54 -4.81
C GLN A 138 2.50 -17.92 -4.26
N LEU A 139 2.31 -16.62 -4.43
CA LEU A 139 1.09 -15.95 -3.98
C LEU A 139 -0.13 -16.53 -4.71
N GLN A 140 -0.06 -16.70 -6.03
CA GLN A 140 -1.11 -17.34 -6.83
C GLN A 140 -1.49 -18.71 -6.27
N ARG A 141 -0.49 -19.57 -6.03
CA ARG A 141 -0.67 -20.91 -5.47
C ARG A 141 -1.33 -20.87 -4.09
N VAL A 142 -0.89 -19.97 -3.21
CA VAL A 142 -1.45 -19.78 -1.86
C VAL A 142 -2.92 -19.38 -1.93
N LEU A 143 -3.28 -18.45 -2.82
CA LEU A 143 -4.66 -17.99 -2.98
C LEU A 143 -5.55 -19.05 -3.62
N ASP A 144 -5.05 -19.81 -4.60
CA ASP A 144 -5.84 -20.87 -5.23
C ASP A 144 -6.14 -22.03 -4.27
N ASN A 145 -5.25 -22.29 -3.31
CA ASN A 145 -5.42 -23.33 -2.30
C ASN A 145 -6.21 -22.89 -1.05
N ASP A 146 -6.47 -21.59 -0.88
CA ASP A 146 -7.25 -21.04 0.25
C ASP A 146 -8.36 -20.10 -0.25
N PRO A 147 -9.58 -20.62 -0.48
CA PRO A 147 -10.71 -19.83 -0.97
C PRO A 147 -11.11 -18.66 -0.07
N GLN A 148 -10.93 -18.78 1.25
CA GLN A 148 -11.28 -17.71 2.19
C GLN A 148 -10.27 -16.57 2.10
N LEU A 149 -8.98 -16.90 2.05
CA LEU A 149 -7.92 -15.92 1.83
C LEU A 149 -8.08 -15.22 0.49
N LYS A 150 -8.31 -15.99 -0.59
CA LYS A 150 -8.60 -15.45 -1.93
C LYS A 150 -9.73 -14.44 -1.89
N GLN A 151 -10.86 -14.80 -1.28
CA GLN A 151 -12.00 -13.88 -1.18
C GLN A 151 -11.65 -12.60 -0.43
N ALA A 152 -10.90 -12.70 0.67
CA ALA A 152 -10.47 -11.54 1.46
C ALA A 152 -9.54 -10.61 0.66
N VAL A 153 -8.53 -11.18 -0.03
CA VAL A 153 -7.59 -10.42 -0.85
C VAL A 153 -8.29 -9.77 -2.03
N CYS A 154 -9.10 -10.53 -2.79
CA CYS A 154 -9.84 -10.00 -3.94
C CYS A 154 -10.73 -8.83 -3.52
N ARG A 155 -11.53 -9.01 -2.45
CA ARG A 155 -12.41 -7.95 -1.94
C ARG A 155 -11.62 -6.72 -1.51
N SER A 156 -10.52 -6.91 -0.77
CA SER A 156 -9.72 -5.79 -0.30
C SER A 156 -9.11 -5.02 -1.47
N LEU A 157 -8.46 -5.69 -2.41
CA LEU A 157 -7.74 -5.04 -3.50
C LEU A 157 -8.63 -4.54 -4.64
N GLY A 158 -9.90 -4.97 -4.68
CA GLY A 158 -10.86 -4.68 -5.74
C GLY A 158 -10.70 -5.59 -6.96
N ALA A 159 -10.22 -6.81 -6.77
CA ALA A 159 -9.99 -7.78 -7.84
C ALA A 159 -11.18 -8.74 -8.03
N SER A 160 -11.38 -9.19 -9.25
CA SER A 160 -12.46 -10.12 -9.65
C SER A 160 -12.05 -11.59 -9.53
N ASN A 161 -10.75 -11.89 -9.61
CA ASN A 161 -10.21 -13.24 -9.58
C ASN A 161 -8.78 -13.28 -9.00
N THR A 162 -8.22 -14.48 -8.83
CA THR A 162 -6.88 -14.65 -8.26
C THR A 162 -5.80 -13.95 -9.08
N ALA A 163 -5.82 -14.12 -10.41
CA ALA A 163 -4.79 -13.56 -11.28
C ALA A 163 -4.75 -12.03 -11.19
N GLU A 164 -5.93 -11.39 -11.19
CA GLU A 164 -6.05 -9.94 -10.99
C GLU A 164 -5.57 -9.53 -9.59
N ALA A 165 -5.93 -10.27 -8.53
CA ALA A 165 -5.47 -9.97 -7.18
C ALA A 165 -3.95 -10.02 -7.05
N VAL A 166 -3.32 -10.99 -7.72
CA VAL A 166 -1.87 -11.16 -7.75
C VAL A 166 -1.20 -10.03 -8.53
N LEU A 167 -1.73 -9.64 -9.68
CA LEU A 167 -1.22 -8.50 -10.48
C LEU A 167 -1.30 -7.17 -9.73
N LEU A 168 -2.25 -7.02 -8.81
CA LEU A 168 -2.40 -5.83 -7.97
C LEU A 168 -1.45 -5.82 -6.76
N CYS A 169 -0.73 -6.91 -6.50
CA CYS A 169 0.30 -7.01 -5.47
C CYS A 169 1.70 -6.78 -6.06
N CYS A 170 2.60 -6.17 -5.30
CA CYS A 170 4.01 -6.05 -5.67
C CYS A 170 4.80 -7.18 -5.01
N CYS A 171 5.13 -8.21 -5.79
CA CYS A 171 5.81 -9.42 -5.32
C CYS A 171 7.33 -9.32 -5.57
N SER A 172 8.10 -10.33 -5.14
CA SER A 172 9.56 -10.34 -5.27
C SER A 172 10.04 -10.23 -6.72
N ASP A 173 9.26 -10.72 -7.69
CA ASP A 173 9.63 -10.71 -9.11
C ASP A 173 9.67 -9.29 -9.70
N GLN A 174 9.01 -8.33 -9.05
CA GLN A 174 8.99 -6.92 -9.45
C GLN A 174 9.99 -6.05 -8.67
N LEU A 175 10.83 -6.65 -7.83
CA LEU A 175 11.66 -5.94 -6.85
C LEU A 175 13.13 -6.31 -6.97
N SER A 176 14.00 -5.37 -6.60
CA SER A 176 15.42 -5.67 -6.43
C SER A 176 15.62 -6.79 -5.40
N GLN A 177 16.45 -7.77 -5.77
CA GLN A 177 16.75 -8.92 -4.93
C GLN A 177 17.50 -8.54 -3.66
N SER A 178 17.49 -9.45 -2.68
CA SER A 178 17.88 -9.16 -1.32
C SER A 178 19.33 -8.80 -1.07
N ALA A 179 20.23 -9.18 -1.98
CA ALA A 179 21.64 -8.83 -1.90
C ALA A 179 21.94 -7.39 -2.37
N SER A 180 21.01 -6.76 -3.13
CA SER A 180 21.24 -5.48 -3.82
C SER A 180 19.99 -4.60 -3.88
N TYR A 181 19.28 -4.43 -2.75
CA TYR A 181 18.02 -3.67 -2.69
C TYR A 181 18.13 -2.21 -3.16
N TRP A 182 19.33 -1.63 -3.13
CA TRP A 182 19.61 -0.27 -3.59
C TRP A 182 19.85 -0.19 -5.10
N HIS A 183 20.11 -1.32 -5.77
CA HIS A 183 20.37 -1.36 -7.21
C HIS A 183 19.11 -1.76 -7.95
N VAL A 184 18.46 -0.77 -8.58
CA VAL A 184 17.30 -0.98 -9.45
C VAL A 184 17.80 -1.11 -10.88
N THR A 185 17.77 -2.31 -11.43
CA THR A 185 18.16 -2.54 -12.83
C THR A 185 17.05 -2.11 -13.78
N PRO A 186 17.34 -1.84 -15.07
CA PRO A 186 16.30 -1.56 -16.06
C PRO A 186 15.23 -2.65 -16.16
N ALA A 187 15.61 -3.92 -15.96
CA ALA A 187 14.67 -5.04 -15.94
C ALA A 187 13.72 -4.98 -14.73
N VAL A 188 14.24 -4.69 -13.53
CA VAL A 188 13.42 -4.50 -12.32
C VAL A 188 12.48 -3.30 -12.51
N LEU A 189 13.01 -2.18 -13.03
CA LEU A 189 12.22 -0.99 -13.28
C LEU A 189 11.08 -1.23 -14.28
N SER A 190 11.32 -2.05 -15.31
CA SER A 190 10.30 -2.47 -16.28
C SER A 190 9.19 -3.29 -15.60
N GLN A 191 9.55 -4.28 -14.78
CA GLN A 191 8.59 -5.09 -14.03
C GLN A 191 7.77 -4.25 -13.03
N LEU A 192 8.45 -3.34 -12.32
CA LEU A 192 7.82 -2.42 -11.39
C LEU A 192 6.89 -1.43 -12.11
N SER A 193 7.26 -0.99 -13.31
CA SER A 193 6.40 -0.15 -14.16
C SER A 193 5.14 -0.88 -14.62
N THR A 194 5.25 -2.16 -14.96
CA THR A 194 4.09 -3.01 -15.30
C THR A 194 3.16 -3.15 -14.11
N TRP A 195 3.68 -3.46 -12.92
CA TRP A 195 2.89 -3.49 -11.69
C TRP A 195 2.21 -2.13 -11.42
N TRP A 196 2.97 -1.04 -11.53
CA TRP A 196 2.45 0.32 -11.32
C TRP A 196 1.29 0.63 -12.25
N GLN A 197 1.42 0.26 -13.53
CA GLN A 197 0.34 0.37 -14.49
C GLN A 197 -0.88 -0.42 -14.01
N HIS A 198 -0.76 -1.72 -13.70
CA HIS A 198 -1.92 -2.49 -13.22
C HIS A 198 -2.57 -1.88 -11.96
N ARG A 199 -1.77 -1.42 -11.00
CA ARG A 199 -2.29 -0.89 -9.73
C ARG A 199 -2.87 0.52 -9.85
N MET A 200 -2.37 1.33 -10.79
CA MET A 200 -2.69 2.76 -10.92
C MET A 200 -3.30 3.14 -12.28
N ALA A 201 -3.72 2.16 -13.11
CA ALA A 201 -4.20 2.34 -14.49
C ALA A 201 -5.58 3.01 -14.66
N CYS A 202 -6.16 3.61 -13.63
CA CYS A 202 -7.42 4.35 -13.85
C CYS A 202 -7.15 5.73 -14.47
N THR A 203 -8.21 6.27 -15.08
CA THR A 203 -8.39 7.66 -15.48
C THR A 203 -7.77 8.62 -14.46
N VAL A 204 -7.15 9.69 -14.96
CA VAL A 204 -6.68 10.82 -14.14
C VAL A 204 -7.77 11.17 -13.15
N ASP A 205 -7.44 11.17 -11.86
CA ASP A 205 -8.39 11.49 -10.82
C ASP A 205 -8.66 13.00 -10.89
N THR A 206 -9.73 13.39 -11.57
CA THR A 206 -10.07 14.80 -11.80
C THR A 206 -10.44 15.54 -10.51
N LEU A 207 -10.62 14.81 -9.41
CA LEU A 207 -10.87 15.38 -8.08
C LEU A 207 -9.59 15.87 -7.41
N LEU A 208 -8.41 15.41 -7.86
CA LEU A 208 -7.13 15.82 -7.30
C LEU A 208 -6.56 17.00 -8.09
N THR A 209 -7.07 18.20 -7.80
CA THR A 209 -6.49 19.47 -8.28
C THR A 209 -5.13 19.73 -7.63
N ASP A 210 -4.35 20.64 -8.21
CA ASP A 210 -3.05 21.03 -7.66
C ASP A 210 -3.16 21.57 -6.22
N ASP A 211 -4.20 22.36 -5.91
CA ASP A 211 -4.45 22.88 -4.57
C ASP A 211 -4.79 21.75 -3.59
N SER A 212 -5.73 20.86 -3.97
CA SER A 212 -6.09 19.72 -3.12
C SER A 212 -4.91 18.75 -2.89
N TYR A 213 -4.04 18.60 -3.88
CA TYR A 213 -2.81 17.82 -3.74
C TYR A 213 -1.86 18.45 -2.71
N LEU A 214 -1.64 19.78 -2.79
CA LEU A 214 -0.79 20.48 -1.84
C LEU A 214 -1.38 20.46 -0.43
N ASP A 215 -2.69 20.62 -0.29
CA ASP A 215 -3.38 20.54 1.00
C ASP A 215 -3.25 19.14 1.62
N ILE A 216 -3.37 18.08 0.81
CA ILE A 216 -3.20 16.69 1.30
C ILE A 216 -1.75 16.43 1.71
N VAL A 217 -0.77 16.96 0.97
CA VAL A 217 0.67 16.79 1.29
C VAL A 217 1.10 17.63 2.49
N ALA A 218 0.45 18.77 2.74
CA ALA A 218 0.77 19.66 3.85
C ALA A 218 0.23 19.18 5.22
N ARG A 219 -0.68 18.21 5.22
CA ARG A 219 -1.21 17.55 6.42
C ARG A 219 -0.20 16.52 6.95
#